data_AF-A0A9P4TGQ0-F1
#
_entry.id   AF-A0A9P4TGQ0-F1
#
_cell.length_a   1.000
_cell.length_b   1.000
_cell.length_c   1.000
_cell.angle_alpha   90.00
_cell.angle_beta   90.00
_cell.angle_gamma   90.00
#
_symmetry.space_group_name_H-M   'P 1'
#
loop_
_entity.id
_entity.type
_entity.pdbx_description
1 polymer ?
#
loop_
_entity_poly.entity_id
_entity_poly.type
_entity_poly.pdbx_seq_one_letter_code
_entity_poly.pdbx_strand_id
1 'polypeptide(L)'
;MLMPPILTPVEIGPKWASTRAFFGAMAAEAPVVRSAIMAFAAMQMQRSGLGGEAMKTDWRPIYDTAARHLSAALAKRRKAEGSETPRSGLKHILASLFLLTYTDLLTETLPRAHANLREAYMLVQSANKMAFTVPERRLISWLRLLDARAVSTNGGEGLFLADTDETLFDASPAANPTSGPETQDLEIEEILFDVLYHPGVVFYQKVQSFVGRITRIDPWHRSRGTVQDETEVMALASQISKDLHDLVAYVQYPKTKDVTTAMAEIKRLSHLMAQTDESLPVNLLWPLMIWAAEEENPEERRWILDSIRSLENIASNAKATGDLIEEVIRRQDEGKRRVDIRSVSQEYFASHHFAIV
;
A
#
# COMPACT_ATOMS: atom_id res chain seq x y z
N MET A 1 -19.24 1.15 -6.33
CA MET A 1 -18.18 2.13 -6.02
C MET A 1 -16.85 1.36 -5.93
N LEU A 2 -15.95 1.53 -6.89
CA LEU A 2 -14.66 0.82 -6.92
C LEU A 2 -13.73 1.35 -5.81
N MET A 3 -13.11 0.44 -5.06
CA MET A 3 -12.13 0.75 -4.02
C MET A 3 -10.79 1.14 -4.64
N PRO A 4 -9.95 1.97 -3.98
CA PRO A 4 -8.59 2.18 -4.43
C PRO A 4 -7.89 0.82 -4.51
N PRO A 5 -7.23 0.50 -5.64
CA PRO A 5 -6.58 -0.80 -5.87
C PRO A 5 -5.56 -1.22 -4.79
N ILE A 6 -5.12 -0.28 -3.94
CA ILE A 6 -4.11 -0.50 -2.89
C ILE A 6 -4.66 -1.12 -1.61
N LEU A 7 -5.98 -1.01 -1.34
CA LEU A 7 -6.59 -1.74 -0.22
C LEU A 7 -7.00 -3.16 -0.62
N THR A 8 -7.15 -3.44 -1.91
CA THR A 8 -7.53 -4.76 -2.42
C THR A 8 -6.57 -5.88 -1.96
N PRO A 9 -5.23 -5.72 -2.01
CA PRO A 9 -4.29 -6.72 -1.49
C PRO A 9 -4.41 -6.98 0.02
N VAL A 10 -4.85 -5.95 0.76
CA VAL A 10 -5.00 -5.95 2.22
C VAL A 10 -6.36 -6.54 2.65
N GLU A 11 -7.38 -6.46 1.80
CA GLU A 11 -8.75 -6.91 2.09
C GLU A 11 -9.09 -8.30 1.55
N ILE A 12 -8.60 -8.63 0.36
CA ILE A 12 -8.94 -9.89 -0.36
C ILE A 12 -7.73 -10.52 -1.08
N GLY A 13 -6.54 -9.92 -0.98
CA GLY A 13 -5.34 -10.41 -1.63
C GLY A 13 -4.36 -11.10 -0.67
N PRO A 14 -3.10 -11.29 -1.09
CA PRO A 14 -2.13 -12.14 -0.41
C PRO A 14 -1.79 -11.69 1.02
N LYS A 15 -2.11 -10.44 1.39
CA LYS A 15 -1.84 -9.86 2.73
C LYS A 15 -3.05 -9.86 3.67
N TRP A 16 -4.16 -10.47 3.27
CA TRP A 16 -5.38 -10.53 4.09
C TRP A 16 -5.13 -11.28 5.41
N ALA A 17 -4.45 -12.43 5.37
CA ALA A 17 -4.22 -13.26 6.54
C ALA A 17 -3.42 -12.52 7.64
N SER A 18 -2.32 -11.90 7.25
CA SER A 18 -1.46 -11.14 8.14
C SER A 18 -2.09 -9.82 8.61
N THR A 19 -2.91 -9.16 7.78
CA THR A 19 -3.73 -8.01 8.19
C THR A 19 -4.78 -8.39 9.24
N ARG A 20 -5.46 -9.54 9.04
CA ARG A 20 -6.41 -10.08 10.00
C ARG A 20 -5.73 -10.44 11.32
N ALA A 21 -4.56 -11.06 11.27
CA ALA A 21 -3.75 -11.36 12.46
C ALA A 21 -3.33 -10.07 13.19
N PHE A 22 -2.91 -9.05 12.46
CA PHE A 22 -2.52 -7.74 12.98
C PHE A 22 -3.65 -7.06 13.77
N PHE A 23 -4.85 -6.97 13.19
CA PHE A 23 -6.03 -6.43 13.88
C PHE A 23 -6.52 -7.35 15.00
N GLY A 24 -6.45 -8.67 14.81
CA GLY A 24 -6.83 -9.67 15.81
C GLY A 24 -6.01 -9.56 17.10
N ALA A 25 -4.68 -9.42 16.98
CA ALA A 25 -3.79 -9.19 18.11
C ALA A 25 -4.14 -7.90 18.86
N MET A 26 -4.35 -6.79 18.13
CA MET A 26 -4.73 -5.52 18.76
C MET A 26 -6.12 -5.56 19.41
N ALA A 27 -7.05 -6.35 18.88
CA ALA A 27 -8.39 -6.54 19.46
C ALA A 27 -8.39 -7.40 20.73
N ALA A 28 -7.44 -8.32 20.85
CA ALA A 28 -7.19 -9.05 22.09
C ALA A 28 -6.64 -8.12 23.17
N GLU A 29 -5.73 -7.22 22.81
CA GLU A 29 -5.09 -6.26 23.72
C GLU A 29 -6.03 -5.13 24.17
N ALA A 30 -6.87 -4.60 23.28
CA ALA A 30 -7.64 -3.39 23.56
C ALA A 30 -9.12 -3.48 23.11
N PRO A 31 -10.10 -3.20 24.01
CA PRO A 31 -11.52 -3.27 23.68
C PRO A 31 -11.94 -2.21 22.64
N VAL A 32 -11.23 -1.07 22.56
CA VAL A 32 -11.51 -0.01 21.59
C VAL A 32 -11.31 -0.49 20.15
N VAL A 33 -10.31 -1.36 19.91
CA VAL A 33 -10.05 -1.94 18.58
C VAL A 33 -11.11 -2.98 18.26
N ARG A 34 -11.45 -3.83 19.24
CA ARG A 34 -12.48 -4.85 19.10
C ARG A 34 -13.83 -4.27 18.69
N SER A 35 -14.29 -3.21 19.36
CA SER A 35 -15.55 -2.54 19.00
C SER A 35 -15.51 -1.92 17.61
N ALA A 36 -14.38 -1.35 17.20
CA ALA A 36 -14.21 -0.80 15.85
C ALA A 36 -14.26 -1.88 14.77
N ILE A 37 -13.63 -3.04 15.00
CA ILE A 37 -13.70 -4.21 14.10
C ILE A 37 -15.15 -4.71 13.99
N MET A 38 -15.86 -4.84 15.11
CA MET A 38 -17.25 -5.28 15.10
C MET A 38 -18.15 -4.32 14.32
N ALA A 39 -17.96 -3.01 14.47
CA ALA A 39 -18.70 -2.01 13.71
C ALA A 39 -18.42 -2.10 12.19
N PHE A 40 -17.14 -2.22 11.82
CA PHE A 40 -16.72 -2.38 10.43
C PHE A 40 -17.28 -3.67 9.81
N ALA A 41 -17.16 -4.79 10.52
CA ALA A 41 -17.67 -6.09 10.07
C ALA A 41 -19.19 -6.08 9.90
N ALA A 42 -19.93 -5.57 10.89
CA ALA A 42 -21.39 -5.48 10.81
C ALA A 42 -21.86 -4.66 9.59
N MET A 43 -21.20 -3.54 9.32
CA MET A 43 -21.51 -2.71 8.15
C MET A 43 -21.20 -3.46 6.84
N GLN A 44 -20.05 -4.12 6.73
CA GLN A 44 -19.67 -4.88 5.53
C GLN A 44 -20.61 -6.07 5.26
N MET A 45 -21.07 -6.76 6.31
CA MET A 45 -22.06 -7.85 6.19
C MET A 45 -23.40 -7.34 5.69
N GLN A 46 -23.88 -6.21 6.21
CA GLN A 46 -25.12 -5.59 5.73
C GLN A 46 -25.00 -5.11 4.28
N ARG A 47 -23.83 -4.58 3.88
CA ARG A 47 -23.57 -4.08 2.52
C ARG A 47 -23.40 -5.20 1.48
N SER A 48 -22.83 -6.34 1.87
CA SER A 48 -22.58 -7.48 0.99
C SER A 48 -23.78 -8.44 0.85
N GLY A 49 -24.80 -8.30 1.70
CA GLY A 49 -25.95 -9.21 1.72
C GLY A 49 -25.63 -10.62 2.21
N LEU A 50 -24.39 -10.86 2.65
CA LEU A 50 -23.92 -12.12 3.25
C LEU A 50 -24.42 -12.19 4.69
N GLY A 51 -25.62 -12.75 4.89
CA GLY A 51 -26.18 -12.92 6.24
C GLY A 51 -27.60 -13.49 6.33
N GLY A 52 -28.31 -13.64 5.21
CA GLY A 52 -29.72 -14.07 5.23
C GLY A 52 -30.63 -13.08 5.97
N GLU A 53 -31.92 -13.41 6.13
CA GLU A 53 -32.88 -12.52 6.80
C GLU A 53 -32.62 -12.31 8.30
N ALA A 54 -31.91 -13.24 8.94
CA ALA A 54 -31.61 -13.22 10.37
C ALA A 54 -30.50 -12.24 10.79
N MET A 55 -29.76 -11.67 9.82
CA MET A 55 -28.58 -10.82 10.08
C MET A 55 -28.72 -9.38 9.55
N LYS A 56 -29.97 -8.91 9.38
CA LYS A 56 -30.31 -7.47 9.23
C LYS A 56 -30.17 -6.72 10.57
N THR A 57 -29.14 -7.01 11.36
CA THR A 57 -28.86 -6.21 12.56
C THR A 57 -28.35 -4.86 12.10
N ASP A 58 -29.03 -3.78 12.50
CA ASP A 58 -28.57 -2.42 12.21
C ASP A 58 -27.14 -2.25 12.74
N TRP A 59 -26.20 -1.87 11.86
CA TRP A 59 -24.80 -1.67 12.26
C TRP A 59 -24.63 -0.38 13.07
N ARG A 60 -25.58 0.57 12.99
CA ARG A 60 -25.46 1.91 13.61
C ARG A 60 -25.27 1.86 15.13
N PRO A 61 -26.02 1.07 15.93
CA PRO A 61 -25.80 0.98 17.37
C PRO A 61 -24.43 0.39 17.75
N ILE A 62 -23.91 -0.52 16.92
CA ILE A 62 -22.58 -1.12 17.10
C ILE A 62 -21.51 -0.06 16.83
N TYR A 63 -21.68 0.72 15.76
CA TYR A 63 -20.82 1.86 15.45
C TYR A 63 -20.85 2.92 16.55
N ASP A 64 -22.02 3.31 17.06
CA ASP A 64 -22.14 4.31 18.13
C ASP A 64 -21.46 3.85 19.42
N THR A 65 -21.46 2.54 19.68
CA THR A 65 -20.72 1.95 20.80
C THR A 65 -19.22 2.03 20.58
N ALA A 66 -18.74 1.71 19.37
CA ALA A 66 -17.33 1.84 19.00
C ALA A 66 -16.84 3.30 19.06
N ALA A 67 -17.63 4.24 18.56
CA ALA A 67 -17.34 5.67 18.62
C ALA A 67 -17.23 6.16 20.08
N ARG A 68 -18.15 5.74 20.96
CA ARG A 68 -18.07 6.06 22.40
C ARG A 68 -16.81 5.48 23.05
N HIS A 69 -16.43 4.25 22.74
CA HIS A 69 -15.19 3.65 23.24
C HIS A 69 -13.95 4.43 22.77
N LEU A 70 -13.94 4.87 21.50
CA LEU A 70 -12.85 5.69 20.97
C LEU A 70 -12.79 7.05 21.68
N SER A 71 -13.91 7.75 21.83
CA SER A 71 -13.96 9.03 22.56
C SER A 71 -13.48 8.89 24.00
N ALA A 72 -13.84 7.81 24.69
CA ALA A 72 -13.37 7.53 26.05
C ALA A 72 -11.85 7.28 26.09
N ALA A 73 -11.30 6.54 25.10
CA ALA A 73 -9.88 6.29 24.99
C ALA A 73 -9.08 7.60 24.71
N LEU A 74 -9.60 8.46 23.84
CA LEU A 74 -9.01 9.77 23.55
C LEU A 74 -9.03 10.68 24.79
N ALA A 75 -10.15 10.73 25.52
CA ALA A 75 -10.26 11.50 26.75
C ALA A 75 -9.30 10.99 27.84
N LYS A 76 -9.15 9.67 27.97
CA LYS A 76 -8.19 9.05 28.90
C LYS A 76 -6.76 9.44 28.55
N ARG A 77 -6.41 9.47 27.26
CA ARG A 77 -5.09 9.88 26.79
C ARG A 77 -4.80 11.35 27.07
N ARG A 78 -5.71 12.26 26.72
CA ARG A 78 -5.56 13.71 26.99
C ARG A 78 -5.33 14.00 28.47
N LYS A 79 -5.93 13.21 29.37
CA LYS A 79 -5.67 13.30 30.82
C LYS A 79 -4.30 12.76 31.24
N ALA A 80 -3.78 11.76 30.53
CA ALA A 80 -2.49 11.13 30.80
C ALA A 80 -1.29 11.92 30.22
N GLU A 81 -1.52 12.84 29.28
CA GLU A 81 -0.48 13.73 28.68
C GLU A 81 0.24 14.61 29.72
N GLY A 82 -0.30 14.76 30.94
CA GLY A 82 0.36 15.44 32.06
C GLY A 82 1.14 14.53 33.03
N SER A 83 1.24 13.22 32.76
CA SER A 83 1.95 12.25 33.63
C SER A 83 3.01 11.47 32.86
N GLU A 84 4.17 11.19 33.48
CA GLU A 84 5.30 10.43 32.90
C GLU A 84 5.00 8.95 32.58
N THR A 85 3.73 8.54 32.55
CA THR A 85 3.37 7.19 32.13
C THR A 85 3.63 7.00 30.64
N PRO A 86 4.14 5.82 30.22
CA PRO A 86 4.52 5.58 28.84
C PRO A 86 3.35 5.82 27.89
N ARG A 87 3.66 6.32 26.69
CA ARG A 87 2.76 6.57 25.54
C ARG A 87 2.11 5.28 24.98
N SER A 88 1.69 4.36 25.84
CA SER A 88 1.15 3.06 25.48
C SER A 88 -0.27 3.21 24.96
N GLY A 89 -0.51 2.75 23.74
CA GLY A 89 -1.85 2.63 23.16
C GLY A 89 -2.15 3.55 21.98
N LEU A 90 -1.16 4.28 21.45
CA LEU A 90 -1.32 5.03 20.21
C LEU A 90 -1.70 4.09 19.06
N LYS A 91 -1.03 2.94 18.90
CA LYS A 91 -1.41 1.91 17.92
C LYS A 91 -2.90 1.52 17.99
N HIS A 92 -3.47 1.35 19.19
CA HIS A 92 -4.87 0.94 19.36
C HIS A 92 -5.83 2.06 18.96
N ILE A 93 -5.51 3.32 19.31
CA ILE A 93 -6.31 4.49 18.94
C ILE A 93 -6.27 4.70 17.42
N LEU A 94 -5.09 4.62 16.81
CA LEU A 94 -4.93 4.75 15.36
C LEU A 94 -5.66 3.64 14.59
N ALA A 95 -5.62 2.40 15.08
CA ALA A 95 -6.35 1.28 14.50
C ALA A 95 -7.87 1.50 14.53
N SER A 96 -8.41 1.96 15.65
CA SER A 96 -9.84 2.29 15.77
C SER A 96 -10.23 3.49 14.89
N LEU A 97 -9.40 4.54 14.83
CA LEU A 97 -9.62 5.69 13.95
C LEU A 97 -9.63 5.27 12.49
N PHE A 98 -8.70 4.42 12.06
CA PHE A 98 -8.66 3.88 10.70
C PHE A 98 -9.95 3.13 10.35
N LEU A 99 -10.36 2.16 11.17
CA LEU A 99 -11.54 1.33 10.91
C LEU A 99 -12.84 2.16 10.87
N LEU A 100 -13.03 3.08 11.83
CA LEU A 100 -14.22 3.92 11.88
C LEU A 100 -14.25 4.95 10.75
N THR A 101 -13.12 5.58 10.43
CA THR A 101 -12.99 6.46 9.25
C THR A 101 -13.33 5.68 7.99
N TYR A 102 -12.86 4.44 7.89
CA TYR A 102 -13.13 3.64 6.72
C TYR A 102 -14.63 3.30 6.61
N THR A 103 -15.28 2.93 7.72
CA THR A 103 -16.73 2.77 7.77
C THR A 103 -17.44 4.05 7.32
N ASP A 104 -17.06 5.21 7.86
CA ASP A 104 -17.67 6.50 7.52
C ASP A 104 -17.54 6.86 6.04
N LEU A 105 -16.38 6.57 5.43
CA LEU A 105 -16.16 6.79 3.99
C LEU A 105 -16.99 5.83 3.14
N LEU A 106 -17.16 4.57 3.58
CA LEU A 106 -17.97 3.57 2.88
C LEU A 106 -19.47 3.84 3.00
N THR A 107 -19.91 4.54 4.04
CA THR A 107 -21.30 4.94 4.29
C THR A 107 -21.58 6.39 3.92
N GLU A 108 -20.64 7.07 3.27
CA GLU A 108 -20.75 8.45 2.80
C GLU A 108 -21.03 9.49 3.93
N THR A 109 -20.66 9.18 5.17
CA THR A 109 -20.80 10.09 6.32
C THR A 109 -19.53 10.92 6.53
N LEU A 110 -19.27 11.79 5.54
CA LEU A 110 -18.04 12.57 5.40
C LEU A 110 -17.65 13.43 6.62
N PRO A 111 -18.57 14.16 7.28
CA PRO A 111 -18.18 14.99 8.42
C PRO A 111 -17.53 14.19 9.54
N ARG A 112 -17.99 12.95 9.77
CA ARG A 112 -17.40 12.04 10.76
C ARG A 112 -16.04 11.50 10.30
N ALA A 113 -15.93 11.12 9.03
CA ALA A 113 -14.65 10.70 8.44
C ALA A 113 -13.59 11.80 8.57
N HIS A 114 -13.91 13.04 8.21
CA HIS A 114 -12.98 14.17 8.33
C HIS A 114 -12.63 14.50 9.78
N ALA A 115 -13.60 14.42 10.71
CA ALA A 115 -13.31 14.61 12.13
C ALA A 115 -12.34 13.55 12.67
N ASN A 116 -12.53 12.28 12.30
CA ASN A 116 -11.63 11.19 12.69
C ASN A 116 -10.23 11.37 12.08
N LEU A 117 -10.13 11.76 10.80
CA LEU A 117 -8.86 12.04 10.15
C LEU A 117 -8.12 13.21 10.81
N ARG A 118 -8.83 14.28 11.17
CA ARG A 118 -8.24 15.42 11.87
C ARG A 118 -7.73 15.04 13.26
N GLU A 119 -8.50 14.28 14.02
CA GLU A 119 -8.06 13.76 15.33
C GLU A 119 -6.81 12.86 15.18
N ALA A 120 -6.81 11.96 14.19
CA ALA A 120 -5.64 11.13 13.90
C ALA A 120 -4.40 11.98 13.57
N TYR A 121 -4.56 13.02 12.74
CA TYR A 121 -3.48 13.92 12.37
C TYR A 121 -2.90 14.66 13.59
N MET A 122 -3.77 15.21 14.45
CA MET A 122 -3.34 15.91 15.66
C MET A 122 -2.59 14.99 16.63
N LEU A 123 -3.00 13.72 16.75
CA LEU A 123 -2.30 12.72 17.56
C LEU A 123 -0.91 12.38 17.02
N VAL A 124 -0.77 12.32 15.69
CA VAL A 124 0.52 12.04 15.04
C VAL A 124 1.46 13.23 15.17
N GLN A 125 0.97 14.46 15.00
CA GLN A 125 1.79 15.67 15.14
C GLN A 125 2.25 15.95 16.58
N SER A 126 1.43 15.59 17.57
CA SER A 126 1.79 15.73 19.00
C SER A 126 2.73 14.61 19.50
N ALA A 127 2.88 13.53 18.74
CA ALA A 127 3.77 12.43 19.09
C ALA A 127 5.20 12.67 18.59
N ASN A 128 6.19 12.05 19.24
CA ASN A 128 7.56 12.07 18.73
C ASN A 128 7.66 11.16 17.49
N LYS A 129 7.81 11.77 16.31
CA LYS A 129 7.91 11.06 15.02
C LYS A 129 9.00 9.99 14.99
N MET A 130 10.11 10.20 15.71
CA MET A 130 11.23 9.24 15.77
C MET A 130 10.93 8.01 16.64
N ALA A 131 9.90 8.09 17.48
CA ALA A 131 9.54 7.02 18.43
C ALA A 131 8.42 6.10 17.91
N PHE A 132 7.94 6.27 16.67
CA PHE A 132 6.87 5.43 16.16
C PHE A 132 7.31 3.98 15.99
N THR A 133 6.51 3.08 16.54
CA THR A 133 6.65 1.64 16.31
C THR A 133 6.22 1.29 14.89
N VAL A 134 6.67 0.14 14.37
CA VAL A 134 6.29 -0.33 13.03
C VAL A 134 4.75 -0.40 12.84
N PRO A 135 3.96 -0.94 13.80
CA PRO A 135 2.49 -0.89 13.74
C PRO A 135 1.91 0.52 13.58
N GLU A 136 2.49 1.52 14.25
CA GLU A 136 2.00 2.90 14.21
C GLU A 136 2.29 3.54 12.86
N ARG A 137 3.51 3.37 12.32
CA ARG A 137 3.83 3.89 10.98
C ARG A 137 2.94 3.26 9.91
N ARG A 138 2.63 1.96 10.02
CA ARG A 138 1.67 1.29 9.13
C ARG A 138 0.29 1.92 9.20
N LEU A 139 -0.25 2.10 10.40
CA LEU A 139 -1.58 2.68 10.59
C LEU A 139 -1.63 4.13 10.07
N ILE A 140 -0.55 4.89 10.23
CA ILE A 140 -0.41 6.24 9.66
C ILE A 140 -0.44 6.19 8.13
N SER A 141 0.29 5.25 7.53
CA SER A 141 0.31 5.00 6.08
C SER A 141 -1.10 4.69 5.56
N TRP A 142 -1.86 3.84 6.26
CA TRP A 142 -3.26 3.54 5.92
C TRP A 142 -4.22 4.74 6.09
N LEU A 143 -4.07 5.51 7.17
CA LEU A 143 -4.86 6.74 7.38
C LEU A 143 -4.59 7.78 6.28
N ARG A 144 -3.35 7.91 5.82
CA ARG A 144 -3.00 8.77 4.68
C ARG A 144 -3.71 8.35 3.40
N LEU A 145 -3.84 7.05 3.14
CA LEU A 145 -4.59 6.55 1.98
C LEU A 145 -6.09 6.87 2.08
N LEU A 146 -6.68 6.80 3.28
CA LEU A 146 -8.07 7.22 3.50
C LEU A 146 -8.25 8.73 3.30
N ASP A 147 -7.27 9.54 3.75
CA ASP A 147 -7.29 11.00 3.56
C ASP A 147 -7.18 11.38 2.07
N ALA A 148 -6.26 10.75 1.32
CA ALA A 148 -6.17 10.83 -0.14
C ALA A 148 -7.50 10.58 -0.84
N ARG A 149 -8.21 9.52 -0.42
CA ARG A 149 -9.54 9.20 -0.96
C ARG A 149 -10.55 10.28 -0.61
N ALA A 150 -10.60 10.70 0.66
CA ALA A 150 -11.53 11.71 1.15
C ALA A 150 -11.37 13.05 0.41
N VAL A 151 -10.13 13.44 0.09
CA VAL A 151 -9.81 14.60 -0.76
C VAL A 151 -10.34 14.40 -2.17
N SER A 152 -10.03 13.26 -2.78
CA SER A 152 -10.31 13.00 -4.20
C SER A 152 -11.79 12.87 -4.53
N THR A 153 -12.60 12.29 -3.64
CA THR A 153 -14.02 12.04 -3.94
C THR A 153 -14.93 13.20 -3.51
N ASN A 154 -14.58 13.94 -2.45
CA ASN A 154 -15.53 14.86 -1.82
C ASN A 154 -14.91 16.11 -1.16
N GLY A 155 -13.65 16.47 -1.45
CA GLY A 155 -13.07 17.76 -1.00
C GLY A 155 -12.64 17.82 0.47
N GLY A 156 -12.03 16.75 0.99
CA GLY A 156 -11.41 16.74 2.32
C GLY A 156 -10.20 17.69 2.48
N GLU A 157 -9.80 17.93 3.73
CA GLU A 157 -8.69 18.86 4.07
C GLU A 157 -7.29 18.36 3.65
N GLY A 158 -7.11 17.05 3.46
CA GLY A 158 -5.84 16.47 3.00
C GLY A 158 -4.66 16.68 3.95
N LEU A 159 -4.91 16.68 5.27
CA LEU A 159 -3.93 17.00 6.30
C LEU A 159 -2.72 16.06 6.27
N PHE A 160 -2.92 14.76 6.05
CA PHE A 160 -1.84 13.78 5.93
C PHE A 160 -1.12 13.86 4.57
N LEU A 161 -1.76 14.42 3.54
CA LEU A 161 -1.15 14.60 2.23
C LEU A 161 -0.24 15.83 2.17
N ALA A 162 -0.56 16.84 2.98
CA ALA A 162 0.23 18.05 3.12
C ALA A 162 1.56 17.82 3.86
N ASP A 163 1.70 16.73 4.65
CA ASP A 163 2.96 16.38 5.30
C ASP A 163 3.92 15.75 4.28
N THR A 164 5.07 16.41 4.10
CA THR A 164 6.13 16.04 3.15
C THR A 164 7.16 15.08 3.75
N ASP A 165 6.96 14.63 4.99
CA ASP A 165 7.87 13.71 5.67
C ASP A 165 7.96 12.37 4.93
N GLU A 166 9.05 12.19 4.19
CA GLU A 166 9.20 11.00 3.35
C GLU A 166 9.39 9.71 4.13
N THR A 167 9.81 9.81 5.39
CA THR A 167 10.08 8.66 6.26
C THR A 167 8.81 7.91 6.67
N LEU A 168 7.65 8.54 6.51
CA LEU A 168 6.34 7.92 6.73
C LEU A 168 5.87 7.09 5.52
N PHE A 169 6.50 7.25 4.35
CA PHE A 169 6.20 6.45 3.14
C PHE A 169 6.85 5.07 3.15
N ASP A 170 7.95 4.92 3.89
CA ASP A 170 8.78 3.71 3.94
C ASP A 170 8.12 2.58 4.76
N ALA A 171 7.09 2.92 5.55
CA ALA A 171 6.30 1.92 6.23
C ALA A 171 5.36 1.24 5.23
N SER A 172 5.78 0.07 4.75
CA SER A 172 4.94 -0.78 3.92
C SER A 172 3.56 -0.94 4.56
N PRO A 173 2.46 -0.61 3.84
CA PRO A 173 1.12 -0.89 4.32
C PRO A 173 0.89 -2.40 4.47
N ALA A 174 1.76 -3.24 3.92
CA ALA A 174 1.73 -4.67 4.09
C ALA A 174 2.24 -5.11 5.47
N ALA A 175 1.67 -6.19 6.00
CA ALA A 175 1.95 -6.73 7.31
C ALA A 175 3.42 -7.16 7.51
N ASN A 176 3.93 -7.06 8.75
CA ASN A 176 5.20 -7.70 9.11
C ASN A 176 4.86 -9.12 9.55
N PRO A 177 5.65 -10.13 9.17
CA PRO A 177 5.40 -11.53 9.49
C PRO A 177 5.65 -11.87 10.98
N THR A 178 5.64 -10.89 11.89
CA THR A 178 5.81 -11.12 13.34
C THR A 178 4.69 -11.99 13.94
N SER A 179 3.55 -12.12 13.26
CA SER A 179 2.66 -13.26 13.42
C SER A 179 2.97 -14.21 12.27
N GLY A 180 3.63 -15.33 12.58
CA GLY A 180 4.09 -16.28 11.58
C GLY A 180 2.96 -16.68 10.61
N PRO A 181 3.24 -16.77 9.31
CA PRO A 181 2.26 -17.21 8.33
C PRO A 181 1.80 -18.65 8.64
N GLU A 182 0.55 -18.96 8.30
CA GLU A 182 -0.04 -20.28 8.56
C GLU A 182 0.69 -21.40 7.78
N THR A 183 1.43 -21.06 6.71
CA THR A 183 2.31 -21.95 5.92
C THR A 183 3.54 -21.21 5.36
N GLN A 184 4.59 -21.95 5.02
CA GLN A 184 5.84 -21.41 4.43
C GLN A 184 5.61 -20.77 3.05
N ASP A 185 4.68 -21.29 2.26
CA ASP A 185 4.33 -20.72 0.94
C ASP A 185 3.67 -19.34 1.06
N LEU A 186 2.82 -19.14 2.07
CA LEU A 186 2.21 -17.84 2.36
C LEU A 186 3.26 -16.82 2.82
N GLU A 187 4.31 -17.26 3.53
CA GLU A 187 5.45 -16.39 3.90
C GLU A 187 6.16 -15.86 2.66
N ILE A 188 6.45 -16.76 1.73
CA ILE A 188 7.21 -16.45 0.52
C ILE A 188 6.38 -15.57 -0.40
N GLU A 189 5.09 -15.88 -0.60
CA GLU A 189 4.18 -15.03 -1.37
C GLU A 189 4.07 -13.62 -0.76
N GLU A 190 3.97 -13.53 0.57
CA GLU A 190 3.93 -12.25 1.27
C GLU A 190 5.23 -11.44 1.13
N ILE A 191 6.40 -12.09 1.22
CA ILE A 191 7.70 -11.41 1.05
C ILE A 191 7.87 -10.96 -0.41
N LEU A 192 7.56 -11.82 -1.37
CA LEU A 192 7.63 -11.47 -2.80
C LEU A 192 6.67 -10.34 -3.14
N PHE A 193 5.46 -10.35 -2.58
CA PHE A 193 4.51 -9.24 -2.74
C PHE A 193 5.10 -7.93 -2.21
N ASP A 194 5.70 -7.93 -1.01
CA ASP A 194 6.31 -6.73 -0.45
C ASP A 194 7.46 -6.24 -1.31
N VAL A 195 8.38 -7.14 -1.69
CA VAL A 195 9.54 -6.82 -2.51
C VAL A 195 9.14 -6.21 -3.86
N LEU A 196 8.10 -6.76 -4.51
CA LEU A 196 7.70 -6.34 -5.85
C LEU A 196 6.74 -5.14 -5.85
N TYR A 197 5.78 -5.08 -4.91
CA TYR A 197 4.76 -4.03 -4.88
C TYR A 197 5.15 -2.82 -4.03
N HIS A 198 6.03 -2.96 -3.03
CA HIS A 198 6.39 -1.85 -2.15
C HIS A 198 6.91 -0.62 -2.91
N PRO A 199 7.81 -0.73 -3.91
CA PRO A 199 8.22 0.43 -4.70
C PRO A 199 7.04 1.11 -5.43
N GLY A 200 6.10 0.33 -5.94
CA GLY A 200 4.88 0.83 -6.58
C GLY A 200 3.94 1.53 -5.60
N VAL A 201 3.84 1.02 -4.36
CA VAL A 201 3.07 1.65 -3.29
C VAL A 201 3.71 2.98 -2.87
N VAL A 202 5.03 3.02 -2.67
CA VAL A 202 5.75 4.26 -2.35
C VAL A 202 5.56 5.28 -3.47
N PHE A 203 5.72 4.88 -4.73
CA PHE A 203 5.44 5.72 -5.89
C PHE A 203 4.01 6.25 -5.86
N TYR A 204 3.01 5.39 -5.65
CA TYR A 204 1.61 5.80 -5.57
C TYR A 204 1.37 6.79 -4.44
N GLN A 205 1.94 6.57 -3.25
CA GLN A 205 1.80 7.48 -2.13
C GLN A 205 2.44 8.84 -2.42
N LYS A 206 3.59 8.86 -3.12
CA LYS A 206 4.19 10.10 -3.63
C LYS A 206 3.27 10.78 -4.62
N VAL A 207 2.67 10.06 -5.57
CA VAL A 207 1.65 10.59 -6.50
C VAL A 207 0.47 11.20 -5.75
N GLN A 208 -0.07 10.50 -4.75
CA GLN A 208 -1.20 10.98 -3.94
C GLN A 208 -0.89 12.26 -3.16
N SER A 209 0.38 12.48 -2.76
CA SER A 209 0.76 13.74 -2.12
C SER A 209 0.56 14.96 -3.05
N PHE A 210 0.73 14.78 -4.36
CA PHE A 210 0.45 15.85 -5.34
C PHE A 210 -1.03 16.16 -5.43
N VAL A 211 -1.92 15.16 -5.29
CA VAL A 211 -3.37 15.38 -5.30
C VAL A 211 -3.76 16.37 -4.20
N GLY A 212 -3.25 16.18 -2.97
CA GLY A 212 -3.49 17.11 -1.86
C GLY A 212 -2.92 18.51 -2.10
N ARG A 213 -1.80 18.64 -2.82
CA ARG A 213 -1.24 19.95 -3.19
C ARG A 213 -2.05 20.64 -4.29
N ILE A 214 -2.56 19.86 -5.26
CA ILE A 214 -3.39 20.34 -6.36
C ILE A 214 -4.76 20.79 -5.84
N THR A 215 -5.38 20.08 -4.90
CA THR A 215 -6.65 20.52 -4.32
C THR A 215 -6.53 21.81 -3.50
N ARG A 216 -5.36 22.12 -2.94
CA ARG A 216 -5.15 23.37 -2.19
C ARG A 216 -4.96 24.61 -3.06
N ILE A 217 -4.62 24.45 -4.34
CA ILE A 217 -4.56 25.57 -5.30
C ILE A 217 -5.91 25.80 -5.98
N ASP A 218 -6.87 24.90 -5.82
CA ASP A 218 -8.18 24.99 -6.44
C ASP A 218 -9.00 26.19 -5.90
N PRO A 219 -9.78 26.90 -6.75
CA PRO A 219 -10.58 28.07 -6.34
C PRO A 219 -11.54 27.83 -5.18
N TRP A 220 -11.99 26.59 -4.95
CA TRP A 220 -12.93 26.26 -3.88
C TRP A 220 -12.25 26.14 -2.51
N HIS A 221 -10.92 26.01 -2.47
CA HIS A 221 -10.14 25.78 -1.26
C HIS A 221 -9.23 26.96 -0.89
N ARG A 222 -9.12 27.97 -1.76
CA ARG A 222 -8.28 29.15 -1.58
C ARG A 222 -8.95 30.39 -2.16
N SER A 223 -8.83 31.53 -1.47
CA SER A 223 -9.19 32.83 -2.03
C SER A 223 -8.45 33.10 -3.35
N ARG A 224 -9.17 33.60 -4.35
CA ARG A 224 -8.66 33.98 -5.68
C ARG A 224 -9.22 35.33 -6.09
N GLY A 225 -8.63 35.93 -7.12
CA GLY A 225 -9.12 37.17 -7.72
C GLY A 225 -8.26 38.41 -7.44
N THR A 226 -7.19 38.30 -6.65
CA THR A 226 -6.14 39.33 -6.56
C THR A 226 -4.91 38.92 -7.36
N VAL A 227 -4.10 39.91 -7.78
CA VAL A 227 -2.81 39.62 -8.46
C VAL A 227 -1.86 38.84 -7.55
N GLN A 228 -1.90 39.12 -6.24
CA GLN A 228 -1.17 38.39 -5.21
C GLN A 228 -1.57 36.91 -5.21
N ASP A 229 -2.87 36.61 -5.16
CA ASP A 229 -3.38 35.23 -5.15
C ASP A 229 -2.98 34.46 -6.41
N GLU A 230 -3.12 35.06 -7.59
CA GLU A 230 -2.76 34.41 -8.86
C GLU A 230 -1.24 34.17 -8.98
N THR A 231 -0.42 35.07 -8.44
CA THR A 231 1.05 34.90 -8.42
C THR A 231 1.45 33.73 -7.53
N GLU A 232 0.84 33.62 -6.34
CA GLU A 232 1.12 32.52 -5.42
C GLU A 232 0.61 31.17 -5.95
N VAL A 233 -0.55 31.15 -6.61
CA VAL A 233 -1.05 29.95 -7.32
C VAL A 233 -0.08 29.52 -8.42
N MET A 234 0.38 30.45 -9.26
CA MET A 234 1.33 30.14 -10.34
C MET A 234 2.65 29.59 -9.80
N ALA A 235 3.18 30.16 -8.71
CA ALA A 235 4.38 29.66 -8.06
C ALA A 235 4.21 28.22 -7.54
N LEU A 236 3.09 27.93 -6.86
CA LEU A 236 2.77 26.59 -6.36
C LEU A 236 2.56 25.58 -7.51
N ALA A 237 1.85 25.98 -8.56
CA ALA A 237 1.61 25.15 -9.75
C ALA A 237 2.91 24.82 -10.49
N SER A 238 3.83 25.79 -10.59
CA SER A 238 5.16 25.58 -11.16
C SER A 238 5.97 24.58 -10.34
N GLN A 239 5.94 24.70 -9.01
CA GLN A 239 6.63 23.74 -8.12
C GLN A 239 6.04 22.33 -8.23
N ILE A 240 4.70 22.19 -8.24
CA ILE A 240 4.04 20.89 -8.44
C ILE A 240 4.45 20.28 -9.79
N SER A 241 4.47 21.08 -10.86
CA SER A 241 4.85 20.61 -12.19
C SER A 241 6.30 20.13 -12.23
N LYS A 242 7.22 20.84 -11.57
CA LYS A 242 8.62 20.44 -11.45
C LYS A 242 8.75 19.13 -10.68
N ASP A 243 8.13 19.02 -9.51
CA ASP A 243 8.22 17.82 -8.69
C ASP A 243 7.58 16.60 -9.38
N LEU A 244 6.51 16.80 -10.15
CA LEU A 244 5.87 15.75 -10.94
C LEU A 244 6.76 15.35 -12.13
N HIS A 245 7.43 16.32 -12.76
CA HIS A 245 8.44 16.02 -13.76
C HIS A 245 9.60 15.22 -13.16
N ASP A 246 10.12 15.62 -12.00
CA ASP A 246 11.18 14.90 -11.29
C ASP A 246 10.73 13.48 -10.91
N LEU A 247 9.48 13.27 -10.48
CA LEU A 247 8.92 11.95 -10.18
C LEU A 247 8.79 11.06 -11.44
N VAL A 248 8.35 11.61 -12.57
CA VAL A 248 8.05 10.85 -13.80
C VAL A 248 9.28 10.73 -14.72
N ALA A 249 10.24 11.63 -14.63
CA ALA A 249 11.51 11.56 -15.38
C ALA A 249 12.42 10.41 -14.93
N TYR A 250 12.04 9.67 -13.86
CA TYR A 250 12.71 8.45 -13.39
C TYR A 250 12.67 7.25 -14.36
N VAL A 251 12.07 7.37 -15.54
CA VAL A 251 11.95 6.29 -16.54
C VAL A 251 13.31 5.73 -17.00
N GLN A 252 14.44 6.42 -16.76
CA GLN A 252 15.78 5.94 -17.17
C GLN A 252 16.91 6.19 -16.15
N TYR A 253 16.67 6.04 -14.84
CA TYR A 253 17.77 6.09 -13.85
C TYR A 253 18.24 4.67 -13.40
N PRO A 254 19.49 4.55 -12.88
CA PRO A 254 20.10 3.31 -12.43
C PRO A 254 19.31 2.60 -11.34
N LYS A 255 19.60 1.31 -11.14
CA LYS A 255 19.06 0.47 -10.07
C LYS A 255 19.07 1.22 -8.73
N THR A 256 17.91 1.46 -8.14
CA THR A 256 17.82 2.01 -6.78
C THR A 256 18.32 0.98 -5.78
N LYS A 257 18.71 1.42 -4.57
CA LYS A 257 19.13 0.50 -3.49
C LYS A 257 18.03 -0.52 -3.15
N ASP A 258 16.77 -0.10 -3.25
CA ASP A 258 15.62 -0.97 -2.98
C ASP A 258 15.48 -2.05 -4.05
N VAL A 259 15.69 -1.71 -5.33
CA VAL A 259 15.71 -2.69 -6.44
C VAL A 259 16.87 -3.67 -6.27
N THR A 260 18.05 -3.20 -5.85
CA THR A 260 19.18 -4.11 -5.56
C THR A 260 18.87 -5.07 -4.41
N THR A 261 18.25 -4.57 -3.35
CA THR A 261 17.84 -5.39 -2.19
C THR A 261 16.76 -6.38 -2.58
N ALA A 262 15.77 -5.94 -3.35
CA ALA A 262 14.70 -6.76 -3.90
C ALA A 262 15.22 -7.93 -4.73
N MET A 263 16.15 -7.66 -5.66
CA MET A 263 16.79 -8.70 -6.46
C MET A 263 17.57 -9.69 -5.61
N ALA A 264 18.29 -9.21 -4.59
CA ALA A 264 19.03 -10.08 -3.68
C ALA A 264 18.10 -11.04 -2.91
N GLU A 265 16.94 -10.56 -2.46
CA GLU A 265 15.95 -11.41 -1.80
C GLU A 265 15.25 -12.38 -2.76
N ILE A 266 14.87 -11.94 -3.97
CA ILE A 266 14.31 -12.84 -4.99
C ILE A 266 15.30 -13.97 -5.27
N LYS A 267 16.57 -13.62 -5.55
CA LYS A 267 17.65 -14.59 -5.78
C LYS A 267 17.79 -15.56 -4.62
N ARG A 268 17.89 -15.05 -3.38
CA ARG A 268 18.06 -15.87 -2.18
C ARG A 268 16.89 -16.84 -1.98
N LEU A 269 15.66 -16.36 -2.13
CA LEU A 269 14.45 -17.17 -1.96
C LEU A 269 14.32 -18.22 -3.06
N SER A 270 14.53 -17.85 -4.32
CA SER A 270 14.47 -18.78 -5.46
C SER A 270 15.48 -19.93 -5.32
N HIS A 271 16.71 -19.63 -4.90
CA HIS A 271 17.73 -20.66 -4.66
C HIS A 271 17.42 -21.52 -3.44
N LEU A 272 16.84 -20.96 -2.38
CA LEU A 272 16.44 -21.73 -1.19
C LEU A 272 15.32 -22.72 -1.52
N MET A 273 14.35 -22.31 -2.35
CA MET A 273 13.24 -23.15 -2.79
C MET A 273 13.66 -24.20 -3.81
N ALA A 274 14.70 -23.93 -4.60
CA ALA A 274 15.26 -24.93 -5.49
C ALA A 274 16.00 -26.06 -4.76
N GLN A 275 16.40 -25.85 -3.50
CA GLN A 275 17.07 -26.87 -2.67
C GLN A 275 16.10 -27.87 -2.05
N THR A 276 14.80 -27.59 -2.00
CA THR A 276 13.80 -28.44 -1.35
C THR A 276 13.29 -29.60 -2.23
N ASP A 277 13.91 -29.85 -3.39
CA ASP A 277 13.59 -30.92 -4.36
C ASP A 277 12.15 -30.88 -4.92
N GLU A 278 11.38 -29.84 -4.56
CA GLU A 278 10.08 -29.50 -5.11
C GLU A 278 10.25 -28.52 -6.28
N SER A 279 9.41 -28.66 -7.31
CA SER A 279 9.37 -27.69 -8.41
C SER A 279 9.01 -26.31 -7.88
N LEU A 280 9.68 -25.26 -8.38
CA LEU A 280 9.37 -23.89 -8.01
C LEU A 280 7.87 -23.58 -8.24
N PRO A 281 7.22 -22.84 -7.32
CA PRO A 281 5.81 -22.49 -7.49
C PRO A 281 5.60 -21.44 -8.59
N VAL A 282 4.44 -21.49 -9.24
CA VAL A 282 4.09 -20.60 -10.36
C VAL A 282 4.09 -19.12 -9.99
N ASN A 283 3.85 -18.77 -8.71
CA ASN A 283 3.90 -17.39 -8.22
C ASN A 283 5.30 -16.75 -8.34
N LEU A 284 6.37 -17.55 -8.55
CA LEU A 284 7.71 -17.06 -8.83
C LEU A 284 7.95 -16.63 -10.28
N LEU A 285 7.04 -16.92 -11.22
CA LEU A 285 7.24 -16.60 -12.64
C LEU A 285 7.56 -15.11 -12.86
N TRP A 286 6.81 -14.22 -12.22
CA TRP A 286 7.03 -12.76 -12.29
C TRP A 286 8.32 -12.31 -11.60
N PRO A 287 8.59 -12.69 -10.32
CA PRO A 287 9.87 -12.42 -9.68
C PRO A 287 11.09 -12.86 -10.51
N LEU A 288 11.05 -14.07 -11.09
CA LEU A 288 12.12 -14.60 -11.93
C LEU A 288 12.30 -13.76 -13.20
N MET A 289 11.23 -13.35 -13.86
CA MET A 289 11.31 -12.48 -15.03
C MET A 289 11.94 -11.11 -14.68
N ILE A 290 11.55 -10.51 -13.55
CA ILE A 290 12.10 -9.22 -13.09
C ILE A 290 13.58 -9.36 -12.74
N TRP A 291 13.97 -10.44 -12.06
CA TRP A 291 15.37 -10.72 -11.75
C TRP A 291 16.19 -10.95 -13.03
N ALA A 292 15.70 -11.75 -13.98
CA ALA A 292 16.37 -12.00 -15.25
C ALA A 292 16.62 -10.72 -16.08
N ALA A 293 15.68 -9.76 -16.06
CA ALA A 293 15.83 -8.49 -16.77
C ALA A 293 17.01 -7.65 -16.24
N GLU A 294 17.37 -7.82 -14.97
CA GLU A 294 18.35 -6.99 -14.27
C GLU A 294 19.64 -7.72 -13.91
N GLU A 295 19.66 -9.05 -13.98
CA GLU A 295 20.83 -9.88 -13.69
C GLU A 295 21.93 -9.65 -14.73
N GLU A 296 23.18 -9.62 -14.30
CA GLU A 296 24.35 -9.41 -15.16
C GLU A 296 25.18 -10.69 -15.30
N ASN A 297 25.07 -11.61 -14.33
CA ASN A 297 25.77 -12.89 -14.37
C ASN A 297 25.14 -13.85 -15.42
N PRO A 298 25.90 -14.28 -16.45
CA PRO A 298 25.39 -15.21 -17.47
C PRO A 298 24.95 -16.57 -16.94
N GLU A 299 25.58 -17.09 -15.88
CA GLU A 299 25.22 -18.38 -15.29
C GLU A 299 23.87 -18.30 -14.58
N GLU A 300 23.63 -17.22 -13.83
CA GLU A 300 22.35 -16.96 -13.16
C GLU A 300 21.24 -16.73 -14.19
N ARG A 301 21.50 -15.95 -15.25
CA ARG A 301 20.52 -15.77 -16.35
C ARG A 301 20.08 -17.10 -16.95
N ARG A 302 21.03 -18.02 -17.17
CA ARG A 302 20.72 -19.36 -17.69
C ARG A 302 19.88 -20.16 -16.70
N TRP A 303 20.26 -20.16 -15.42
CA TRP A 303 19.49 -20.82 -14.37
C TRP A 303 18.05 -20.28 -14.28
N ILE A 304 17.86 -18.96 -14.37
CA ILE A 304 16.54 -18.33 -14.32
C ILE A 304 15.70 -18.73 -15.55
N LEU A 305 16.28 -18.70 -16.75
CA LEU A 305 15.59 -19.12 -17.98
C LEU A 305 15.16 -20.58 -17.92
N ASP A 306 16.04 -21.47 -17.47
CA ASP A 306 15.74 -22.89 -17.30
C ASP A 306 14.64 -23.10 -16.24
N SER A 307 14.69 -22.33 -15.16
CA SER A 307 13.65 -22.34 -14.11
C SER A 307 12.29 -21.88 -14.65
N ILE A 308 12.23 -20.78 -15.42
CA ILE A 308 11.00 -20.30 -16.06
C ILE A 308 10.45 -21.35 -17.04
N ARG A 309 11.31 -21.96 -17.84
CA ARG A 309 10.91 -23.00 -18.80
C ARG A 309 10.42 -24.27 -18.11
N SER A 310 10.97 -24.63 -16.94
CA SER A 310 10.48 -25.76 -16.15
C SER A 310 9.02 -25.59 -15.69
N LEU A 311 8.53 -24.34 -15.60
CA LEU A 311 7.15 -24.00 -15.24
C LEU A 311 6.17 -24.13 -16.42
N GLU A 312 6.61 -24.41 -17.66
CA GLU A 312 5.76 -24.52 -18.86
C GLU A 312 4.62 -25.54 -18.69
N ASN A 313 4.87 -26.63 -17.96
CA ASN A 313 3.87 -27.67 -17.71
C ASN A 313 2.80 -27.26 -16.69
N ILE A 314 3.04 -26.20 -15.90
CA ILE A 314 2.18 -25.77 -14.79
C ILE A 314 1.48 -24.45 -15.11
N ALA A 315 2.14 -23.55 -15.86
CA ALA A 315 1.66 -22.23 -16.22
C ALA A 315 1.72 -22.00 -17.73
N SER A 316 0.55 -21.83 -18.35
CA SER A 316 0.41 -21.67 -19.81
C SER A 316 1.16 -20.47 -20.39
N ASN A 317 1.45 -19.47 -19.57
CA ASN A 317 2.17 -18.25 -19.90
C ASN A 317 3.70 -18.35 -19.70
N ALA A 318 4.22 -19.38 -19.00
CA ALA A 318 5.65 -19.45 -18.68
C ALA A 318 6.56 -19.54 -19.91
N LYS A 319 6.12 -20.25 -20.97
CA LYS A 319 6.84 -20.31 -22.25
C LYS A 319 7.00 -18.93 -22.88
N ALA A 320 5.89 -18.20 -23.02
CA ALA A 320 5.89 -16.87 -23.61
C ALA A 320 6.72 -15.88 -22.77
N THR A 321 6.68 -16.00 -21.43
CA THR A 321 7.53 -15.22 -20.53
C THR A 321 9.02 -15.53 -20.74
N GLY A 322 9.39 -16.80 -20.91
CA GLY A 322 10.76 -17.23 -21.21
C GLY A 322 11.28 -16.67 -22.54
N ASP A 323 10.47 -16.76 -23.61
CA ASP A 323 10.83 -16.24 -24.93
C ASP A 323 10.97 -14.70 -24.91
N LEU A 324 10.05 -14.02 -24.20
CA LEU A 324 10.09 -12.57 -24.04
C LEU A 324 11.38 -12.13 -23.32
N ILE A 325 11.71 -12.76 -22.20
CA ILE A 325 12.83 -12.32 -21.37
C ILE A 325 14.18 -12.62 -22.03
N GLU A 326 14.29 -13.71 -22.79
CA GLU A 326 15.46 -14.02 -23.62
C GLU A 326 15.69 -12.93 -24.67
N GLU A 327 14.62 -12.48 -25.35
CA GLU A 327 14.71 -11.37 -26.32
C GLU A 327 15.05 -10.03 -25.66
N VAL A 328 14.49 -9.75 -24.48
CA VAL A 328 14.84 -8.54 -23.72
C VAL A 328 16.33 -8.56 -23.36
N ILE A 329 16.84 -9.66 -22.80
CA ILE A 329 18.26 -9.81 -22.45
C ILE A 329 19.13 -9.58 -23.69
N ARG A 330 18.79 -10.20 -24.82
CA ARG A 330 19.51 -10.03 -26.08
C ARG A 330 19.59 -8.55 -26.49
N ARG A 331 18.46 -7.83 -26.47
CA ARG A 331 18.41 -6.40 -26.83
C ARG A 331 19.16 -5.51 -25.83
N GLN A 332 19.16 -5.87 -24.54
CA GLN A 332 19.92 -5.14 -23.53
C GLN A 332 21.42 -5.32 -23.70
N ASP A 333 21.87 -6.54 -23.99
CA ASP A 333 23.28 -6.85 -24.21
C ASP A 333 23.81 -6.17 -25.49
N GLU A 334 23.01 -6.16 -26.57
CA GLU A 334 23.34 -5.47 -27.83
C GLU A 334 23.34 -3.94 -27.67
N GLY A 335 22.30 -3.41 -27.02
CA GLY A 335 22.11 -1.97 -26.84
C GLY A 335 22.92 -1.36 -25.70
N LYS A 336 23.52 -2.19 -24.83
CA LYS A 336 24.15 -1.81 -23.56
C LYS A 336 23.32 -0.82 -22.74
N ARG A 337 22.01 -0.98 -22.81
CA ARG A 337 21.02 -0.11 -22.17
C ARG A 337 19.85 -0.94 -21.71
N ARG A 338 19.19 -0.48 -20.66
CA ARG A 338 17.93 -1.08 -20.21
C ARG A 338 16.89 -1.01 -21.33
N VAL A 339 16.14 -2.08 -21.52
CA VAL A 339 15.10 -2.18 -22.54
C VAL A 339 13.76 -2.37 -21.85
N ASP A 340 12.75 -1.63 -22.29
CA ASP A 340 11.40 -1.78 -21.75
C ASP A 340 10.76 -3.10 -22.20
N ILE A 341 10.50 -3.99 -21.25
CA ILE A 341 9.90 -5.32 -21.45
C ILE A 341 8.54 -5.19 -22.14
N ARG A 342 7.74 -4.16 -21.80
CA ARG A 342 6.41 -3.98 -22.39
C ARG A 342 6.49 -3.66 -23.88
N SER A 343 7.39 -2.75 -24.25
CA SER A 343 7.63 -2.43 -25.66
C SER A 343 8.06 -3.67 -26.46
N VAL A 344 9.01 -4.46 -25.92
CA VAL A 344 9.44 -5.71 -26.58
C VAL A 344 8.29 -6.70 -26.69
N SER A 345 7.46 -6.86 -25.66
CA SER A 345 6.30 -7.75 -25.69
C SER A 345 5.31 -7.37 -26.78
N GLN A 346 5.03 -6.08 -26.97
CA GLN A 346 4.10 -5.60 -27.99
C GLN A 346 4.65 -5.81 -29.40
N GLU A 347 5.95 -5.59 -29.61
CA GLU A 347 6.61 -5.81 -30.90
C GLU A 347 6.75 -7.30 -31.24
N TYR A 348 7.09 -8.13 -30.25
CA TYR A 348 7.45 -9.54 -30.44
C TYR A 348 6.21 -10.45 -30.51
N PHE A 349 5.14 -10.14 -29.78
CA PHE A 349 3.90 -10.93 -29.73
C PHE A 349 2.71 -10.25 -30.41
N ALA A 350 2.94 -9.34 -31.36
CA ALA A 350 1.92 -8.46 -31.99
C ALA A 350 0.62 -9.13 -32.51
N SER A 351 0.54 -10.46 -32.61
CA SER A 351 -0.65 -11.24 -32.99
C SER A 351 -1.46 -11.83 -31.82
N HIS A 352 -0.90 -11.86 -30.61
CA HIS A 352 -1.55 -12.37 -29.40
C HIS A 352 -1.32 -11.35 -28.29
N HIS A 353 -2.37 -10.63 -27.86
CA HIS A 353 -2.29 -9.72 -26.71
C HIS A 353 -1.86 -10.50 -25.46
N PHE A 354 -0.55 -10.49 -25.20
CA PHE A 354 0.01 -10.98 -23.95
C PHE A 354 -0.27 -9.91 -22.89
N ALA A 355 -1.30 -10.12 -22.09
CA ALA A 355 -1.60 -9.26 -20.96
C ALA A 355 -0.58 -9.54 -19.86
N ILE A 356 0.49 -8.73 -19.82
CA ILE A 356 1.25 -8.47 -18.60
C ILE A 356 0.29 -7.66 -17.72
N VAL A 357 -0.48 -8.33 -16.85
CA VAL A 357 -1.41 -7.69 -15.89
C VAL A 357 -0.63 -6.97 -14.81
#